data_AF-A0A218ZAR5-F1
#
_entry.id   AF-A0A218ZAR5-F1
#
_cell.length_a   1.000
_cell.length_b   1.000
_cell.length_c   1.000
_cell.angle_alpha   90.00
_cell.angle_beta   90.00
_cell.angle_gamma   90.00
#
_symmetry.space_group_name_H-M   'P 1'
#
loop_
_entity.id
_entity.type
_entity.pdbx_description
1 polymer ?
#
loop_
_entity_poly.entity_id
_entity_poly.type
_entity_poly.pdbx_seq_one_letter_code
_entity_poly.pdbx_strand_id
1 'polypeptide(L)' 'MAIPVTTSGVSGAEIEQAYINDAKSRLPRSEKDLQAFDKLMPEPGETWRVTSGLDKYAAGYWMRLLGI' A
#
# COMPACT_ATOMS: atom_id res chain seq x y z
N MET A 1 -3.42 8.87 -6.68
CA MET A 1 -2.32 8.46 -7.58
C MET A 1 -2.69 7.10 -8.13
N ALA A 2 -2.56 6.86 -9.43
CA ALA A 2 -2.88 5.57 -10.04
C ALA A 2 -1.60 4.91 -10.57
N ILE A 3 -1.41 3.62 -10.29
CA ILE A 3 -0.24 2.85 -10.67
C ILE A 3 -0.64 1.87 -11.78
N PRO A 4 0.06 1.85 -12.93
CA PRO A 4 -0.21 0.88 -13.98
C PRO A 4 0.38 -0.49 -13.60
N VAL A 5 -0.43 -1.55 -13.75
CA VAL A 5 -0.02 -2.95 -13.57
C VAL A 5 -0.33 -3.71 -14.85
N THR A 6 0.66 -4.42 -15.38
CA THR A 6 0.56 -5.17 -16.65
C THR A 6 1.10 -6.58 -16.46
N THR A 7 0.29 -7.58 -16.79
CA THR A 7 0.74 -8.99 -16.78
C THR A 7 1.32 -9.37 -18.15
N SER A 8 2.51 -9.96 -18.16
CA SER A 8 3.14 -10.48 -19.39
C SER A 8 3.03 -12.00 -19.49
N GLY A 9 2.73 -12.50 -20.69
CA GLY A 9 2.71 -13.93 -21.00
C GLY A 9 1.38 -14.63 -20.72
N VAL A 10 1.05 -14.92 -19.46
CA VAL A 10 -0.10 -15.76 -19.06
C VAL A 10 -1.03 -15.03 -18.10
N SER A 11 -2.30 -15.41 -18.06
CA SER A 11 -3.25 -14.87 -17.09
C SER A 11 -2.79 -15.25 -15.68
N GLY A 12 -2.81 -14.27 -14.78
CA GLY A 12 -2.21 -14.42 -13.47
C GLY A 12 -2.85 -13.51 -12.44
N ALA A 13 -2.86 -13.95 -11.19
CA ALA A 13 -3.26 -13.09 -10.09
C ALA A 13 -2.04 -12.35 -9.54
N GLU A 14 -2.15 -11.04 -9.37
CA GLU A 14 -1.12 -10.19 -8.76
C GLU A 14 -1.69 -9.49 -7.53
N ILE A 15 -0.86 -9.25 -6.52
CA ILE A 15 -1.24 -8.48 -5.32
C ILE A 15 -0.43 -7.18 -5.34
N GLU A 16 -1.10 -6.06 -5.64
CA GLU A 16 -0.53 -4.73 -5.44
C GLU A 16 -0.47 -4.44 -3.95
N GLN A 17 0.61 -3.80 -3.48
CA GLN A 17 0.82 -3.50 -2.07
C GLN A 17 1.44 -2.11 -1.91
N ALA A 18 0.76 -1.25 -1.16
CA ALA A 18 1.22 0.08 -0.83
C ALA A 18 1.73 0.13 0.61
N TYR A 19 3.00 0.53 0.77
CA TYR A 19 3.65 0.71 2.07
C TYR A 19 3.91 2.18 2.36
N ILE A 20 3.79 2.58 3.62
CA ILE A 20 4.18 3.90 4.11
C ILE A 20 5.38 3.77 5.05
N ASN A 21 6.31 4.71 4.90
CA ASN A 21 7.39 4.98 5.83
C ASN A 21 7.24 6.43 6.32
N ASP A 22 7.00 6.61 7.62
CA ASP A 22 7.09 7.92 8.26
C ASP A 22 8.52 8.18 8.73
N ALA A 23 9.34 8.75 7.84
CA ALA A 23 10.77 8.99 8.08
C ALA A 23 11.06 9.98 9.22
N LYS A 24 10.04 10.73 9.68
CA LYS A 24 10.15 11.70 10.79
C LYS A 24 9.27 11.30 11.97
N SER A 25 8.95 10.01 12.08
CA SER A 25 8.12 9.48 13.16
C SER A 25 8.67 9.87 14.53
N ARG A 26 7.78 10.35 15.39
CA ARG A 26 8.10 10.69 16.79
C ARG A 26 8.20 9.47 17.69
N LEU A 27 7.75 8.31 17.20
CA LEU A 27 7.81 7.02 17.89
C LEU A 27 8.67 6.03 17.09
N PRO A 28 9.31 5.04 17.75
CA PRO A 28 9.93 3.92 17.05
C PRO A 28 8.90 3.24 16.14
N ARG A 29 9.20 3.14 14.85
CA ARG A 29 8.28 2.63 13.82
C ARG A 29 9.04 1.72 12.85
N SER A 30 8.31 0.78 12.24
CA SER A 30 8.85 -0.04 11.15
C SER A 30 9.18 0.86 9.95
N GLU A 31 10.21 0.47 9.19
CA GLU A 31 10.55 1.16 7.95
C GLU A 31 9.51 0.92 6.84
N LYS A 32 8.64 -0.08 7.00
CA LYS A 32 7.58 -0.39 6.03
C LYS A 32 6.32 -0.82 6.79
N ASP A 33 5.28 0.00 6.71
CA ASP A 33 3.93 -0.34 7.18
C ASP A 33 3.01 -0.55 5.98
N LEU A 34 2.44 -1.74 5.82
CA LEU A 34 1.45 -2.02 4.76
C LEU A 34 0.17 -1.24 5.05
N GLN A 35 -0.28 -0.42 4.10
CA GLN A 35 -1.47 0.44 4.26
C GLN A 35 -2.61 0.05 3.32
N ALA A 36 -2.31 -0.49 2.15
CA ALA A 36 -3.32 -0.96 1.21
C ALA A 36 -2.79 -2.15 0.41
N PHE A 37 -3.69 -3.04 -0.02
CA PHE A 37 -3.40 -4.06 -0.99
C PHE A 37 -4.64 -4.34 -1.85
N ASP A 38 -4.43 -4.65 -3.12
CA ASP A 38 -5.48 -5.01 -4.06
C ASP A 38 -5.09 -6.28 -4.81
N LYS A 39 -6.01 -7.23 -4.92
CA LYS A 39 -5.84 -8.43 -5.74
C LYS A 39 -6.37 -8.17 -7.15
N LEU A 40 -5.50 -8.33 -8.12
CA LEU A 40 -5.74 -8.10 -9.53
C LEU A 40 -5.69 -9.42 -10.28
N MET A 41 -6.46 -9.52 -11.36
CA MET A 41 -6.42 -10.66 -12.27
C MET A 41 -6.46 -10.16 -13.72
N PRO A 42 -5.40 -9.49 -14.21
CA PRO A 42 -5.35 -8.99 -15.58
C PRO A 42 -5.21 -10.15 -16.57
N GLU A 43 -5.81 -10.00 -17.75
CA GLU A 43 -5.49 -10.87 -18.87
C GLU A 43 -4.10 -10.54 -19.46
N PRO A 44 -3.45 -11.47 -20.19
CA PRO A 44 -2.14 -11.21 -20.79
C PRO A 44 -2.12 -9.95 -21.67
N GLY A 45 -1.20 -9.03 -21.36
CA GLY A 45 -1.06 -7.76 -22.08
C GLY A 45 -2.07 -6.68 -21.68
N GLU A 46 -3.01 -7.00 -20.79
CA GLU A 46 -3.92 -6.01 -20.23
C GLU A 46 -3.20 -5.15 -19.19
N THR A 47 -3.50 -3.85 -19.18
CA THR A 47 -2.95 -2.90 -18.21
C THR A 47 -4.06 -2.31 -17.36
N TRP A 48 -3.98 -2.54 -16.06
CA TRP A 48 -4.91 -2.00 -15.07
C TRP A 48 -4.32 -0.78 -14.39
N ARG A 49 -5.17 0.18 -14.03
CA ARG A 49 -4.78 1.34 -13.21
C ARG A 49 -5.36 1.17 -11.82
N VAL A 50 -4.49 0.86 -10.87
CA VAL A 50 -4.86 0.64 -9.48
C VAL A 50 -4.71 1.94 -8.71
N THR A 51 -5.67 2.26 -7.86
CA THR A 51 -5.61 3.42 -6.98
C THR A 51 -5.64 2.94 -5.54
N SER A 52 -4.47 2.85 -4.91
CA SER A 52 -4.38 2.47 -3.51
C SER A 52 -4.96 3.59 -2.62
N GLY A 53 -5.91 3.23 -1.78
CA GLY A 53 -6.65 4.17 -0.92
C GLY A 53 -5.84 4.62 0.29
N LEU A 54 -4.83 5.48 0.08
CA LEU A 54 -4.11 6.13 1.18
C LEU A 54 -4.85 7.40 1.61
N ASP A 55 -5.38 7.41 2.83
CA ASP A 55 -6.04 8.57 3.41
C ASP A 55 -5.10 9.36 4.35
N LYS A 56 -5.61 10.45 4.93
CA LYS A 56 -4.84 11.31 5.85
C LYS A 56 -4.37 10.59 7.13
N TYR A 57 -4.88 9.40 7.42
CA TYR A 57 -4.53 8.59 8.59
C TYR A 57 -3.58 7.44 8.23
N ALA A 58 -3.21 7.25 6.96
CA ALA A 58 -2.32 6.17 6.54
C ALA A 58 -0.91 6.27 7.16
N ALA A 59 -0.47 7.48 7.55
CA ALA A 59 0.75 7.69 8.35
C ALA A 59 0.44 7.92 9.85
N GLY A 60 -0.83 7.87 10.25
CA GLY A 60 -1.26 8.04 11.62
C GLY A 60 -0.67 6.99 12.55
N TYR A 61 -0.56 7.35 13.82
CA TYR A 61 -0.16 6.45 14.89
C TYR A 61 -1.01 6.72 16.13
N TRP A 62 -1.27 5.68 16.91
CA TRP A 62 -1.95 5.80 18.19
C TRP A 62 -0.92 6.07 19.28
N MET A 63 -0.99 7.25 19.92
CA MET A 63 -0.19 7.54 21.10
C MET A 63 -1.05 7.38 22.35
N ARG A 64 -0.79 6.34 23.15
CA ARG A 64 -1.41 6.21 24.48
C ARG A 64 -0.70 7.17 25.43
N LEU A 65 -1.20 8.39 25.57
CA LEU A 65 -0.92 9.21 26.74
C LEU A 65 -1.80 8.68 27.88
N LEU A 66 -1.22 7.83 28.74
CA LEU A 66 -1.39 7.82 30.21
C LEU A 66 -0.91 6.48 30.78
N GLY A 67 -0.05 6.60 31.79
CA GLY A 67 0.54 5.50 32.54
C GLY A 67 1.48 5.93 33.68
N ILE A 68 1.59 7.23 33.96
CA ILE A 68 1.91 7.87 35.25
C ILE A 68 1.33 9.28 35.23
#